data_AF-A0A1S7FSW5-F1
#
_entry.id   AF-A0A1S7FSW5-F1
#
_cell.length_a   1.000
_cell.length_b   1.000
_cell.length_c   1.000
_cell.angle_alpha   90.00
_cell.angle_beta   90.00
_cell.angle_gamma   90.00
#
_symmetry.space_group_name_H-M   'P 1'
#
loop_
_entity.id
_entity.type
_entity.pdbx_description
1 polymer ?
#
loop_
_entity_poly.entity_id
_entity_poly.type
_entity_poly.pdbx_seq_one_letter_code
_entity_poly.pdbx_strand_id
1 'polypeptide(L)'
;MVFILKCLGIITIGYSLYSFYKILKDRNKNISIKQLILTSCILIIGIWIFPSMSNSEANAWYSESFFPAYSDSVSAMKNSRDSVASYVTYTGWADSGKSEDPLFSSISSENSVTIEANLKSSMASLKQSKKHLKNIKAPWYLSNPYFSGGNAIIKQQIRILDIQIKDIKSYLKKGNNNLENSYERGGEIEEIQKNIDSLILEYNFHS
;
A
#
# COMPACT_ATOMS: atom_id res chain seq x y z
N MET A 1 11.50 17.33 -15.38
CA MET A 1 12.97 17.45 -15.53
C MET A 1 13.69 16.16 -15.12
N VAL A 2 13.38 15.58 -13.95
CA VAL A 2 13.99 14.32 -13.44
C VAL A 2 13.80 13.11 -14.37
N PHE A 3 12.62 12.95 -15.01
CA PHE A 3 12.35 11.82 -15.92
C PHE A 3 13.23 11.82 -17.19
N ILE A 4 13.50 12.99 -17.77
CA ILE A 4 14.33 13.13 -18.99
C ILE A 4 15.79 12.80 -18.67
N LEU A 5 16.29 13.27 -17.52
CA LEU A 5 17.63 12.92 -17.02
C LEU A 5 17.78 11.41 -16.77
N LYS A 6 16.72 10.75 -16.27
CA LYS A 6 16.69 9.28 -16.06
C LYS A 6 16.75 8.51 -17.38
N CYS A 7 15.99 8.91 -18.40
CA CYS A 7 16.05 8.30 -19.73
C CYS A 7 17.44 8.48 -20.39
N LEU A 8 18.03 9.66 -20.25
CA LEU A 8 19.39 9.93 -20.73
C LEU A 8 20.41 9.02 -20.02
N GLY A 9 20.28 8.80 -18.71
CA GLY A 9 21.15 7.89 -17.96
C GLY A 9 21.09 6.44 -18.46
N ILE A 10 19.89 5.90 -18.70
CA ILE A 10 19.70 4.53 -19.22
C ILE A 10 20.30 4.39 -20.63
N ILE A 11 20.05 5.37 -21.51
CA ILE A 11 20.61 5.40 -22.86
C ILE A 11 22.15 5.42 -22.80
N THR A 12 22.70 6.22 -21.88
CA THR A 12 24.16 6.37 -21.72
C THR A 12 24.82 5.09 -21.21
N ILE A 13 24.20 4.40 -20.24
CA ILE A 13 24.69 3.11 -19.72
C ILE A 13 24.60 2.03 -20.81
N GLY A 14 23.46 1.95 -21.52
CA GLY A 14 23.28 0.99 -22.61
C GLY A 14 24.28 1.19 -23.75
N TYR A 15 24.52 2.45 -24.15
CA TYR A 15 25.51 2.79 -25.17
C TYR A 15 26.94 2.45 -24.73
N SER A 16 27.26 2.68 -23.45
CA SER A 16 28.56 2.35 -22.87
C SER A 16 28.82 0.85 -22.83
N LEU A 17 27.82 0.05 -22.40
CA LEU A 17 27.87 -1.41 -22.44
C LEU A 17 28.03 -1.94 -23.87
N TYR A 18 27.31 -1.38 -24.83
CA TYR A 18 27.44 -1.75 -26.24
C TYR A 18 28.82 -1.45 -26.81
N SER A 19 29.39 -0.27 -26.50
CA SER A 19 30.77 0.06 -26.87
C SER A 19 31.77 -0.90 -26.23
N PHE A 20 31.59 -1.23 -24.95
CA PHE A 20 32.46 -2.17 -24.23
C PHE A 20 32.42 -3.57 -24.85
N TYR A 21 31.22 -4.06 -25.18
CA TYR A 21 31.03 -5.33 -25.89
C TYR A 21 31.74 -5.33 -27.25
N LYS A 22 31.59 -4.25 -28.03
CA LYS A 22 32.22 -4.13 -29.35
C LYS A 22 33.75 -4.11 -29.25
N ILE A 23 34.30 -3.42 -28.27
CA ILE A 23 35.74 -3.39 -27.95
C ILE A 23 36.27 -4.78 -27.61
N LEU A 24 35.55 -5.55 -26.80
CA LEU A 24 35.95 -6.91 -26.41
C LEU A 24 35.83 -7.93 -27.55
N LYS A 25 34.88 -7.72 -28.47
CA LYS A 25 34.62 -8.62 -29.61
C LYS A 25 35.59 -8.41 -30.78
N ASP A 26 35.93 -7.17 -31.09
CA ASP A 26 36.90 -6.84 -32.16
C ASP A 26 38.34 -6.86 -31.61
N ARG A 27 38.92 -8.05 -31.40
CA ARG A 27 40.33 -8.21 -30.93
C ARG A 27 41.41 -7.69 -31.90
N ASN A 28 41.04 -7.32 -33.14
CA ASN A 28 41.97 -6.98 -34.22
C ASN A 28 42.04 -5.48 -34.59
N LYS A 29 41.43 -4.58 -33.82
CA LYS A 29 41.52 -3.12 -34.08
C LYS A 29 42.38 -2.41 -33.05
N ASN A 30 43.13 -1.39 -33.51
CA ASN A 30 43.79 -0.38 -32.68
C ASN A 30 42.73 0.36 -31.83
N ILE A 31 42.35 -0.23 -30.71
CA ILE A 31 41.43 0.35 -29.75
C ILE A 31 42.15 1.50 -29.04
N SER A 32 41.57 2.70 -29.12
CA SER A 32 42.08 3.85 -28.38
C SER A 32 41.87 3.63 -26.88
N ILE A 33 42.97 3.54 -26.12
CA ILE A 33 42.96 3.44 -24.65
C ILE A 33 42.08 4.54 -24.03
N LYS A 34 42.04 5.73 -24.63
CA LYS A 34 41.21 6.85 -24.19
C LYS A 34 39.70 6.54 -24.30
N GLN A 35 39.27 5.86 -25.35
CA GLN A 35 37.87 5.45 -25.50
C GLN A 35 37.49 4.37 -24.48
N LEU A 36 38.41 3.44 -24.20
CA LEU A 36 38.16 2.39 -23.20
C LEU A 36 38.05 2.98 -21.79
N ILE A 37 38.96 3.88 -21.42
CA ILE A 37 38.93 4.59 -20.12
C ILE A 37 37.66 5.45 -20.01
N LEU A 38 37.31 6.24 -21.03
CA LEU A 38 36.12 7.08 -21.00
C LEU A 38 34.84 6.24 -20.84
N THR A 39 34.73 5.13 -21.57
CA THR A 39 33.58 4.23 -21.49
C THR A 39 33.48 3.59 -20.10
N SER A 40 34.60 3.14 -19.52
CA SER A 40 34.65 2.63 -18.15
C SER A 40 34.24 3.68 -17.12
N CYS A 41 34.72 4.92 -17.24
CA CYS A 41 34.37 6.00 -16.33
C CYS A 41 32.88 6.31 -16.37
N ILE A 42 32.29 6.42 -17.56
CA ILE A 42 30.84 6.66 -17.72
C ILE A 42 30.02 5.51 -17.11
N LEU A 43 30.47 4.27 -17.30
CA LEU A 43 29.82 3.08 -16.77
C LEU A 43 29.89 3.01 -15.24
N ILE A 44 31.05 3.34 -14.65
CA ILE A 44 31.23 3.44 -13.19
C ILE A 44 30.35 4.55 -12.61
N ILE A 45 30.33 5.73 -13.24
CA ILE A 45 29.50 6.87 -12.82
C ILE A 45 28.02 6.51 -12.88
N GLY A 46 27.57 5.83 -13.95
CA GLY A 46 26.21 5.33 -14.06
C GLY A 46 25.86 4.33 -12.95
N ILE A 47 26.76 3.37 -12.67
CA ILE A 47 26.56 2.38 -11.60
C ILE A 47 26.57 3.02 -10.21
N TRP A 48 27.31 4.12 -9.98
CA TRP A 48 27.36 4.80 -8.68
C TRP A 48 26.19 5.76 -8.42
N ILE A 49 25.77 6.51 -9.45
CA ILE A 49 24.72 7.54 -9.32
C ILE A 49 23.34 6.90 -9.22
N PHE A 50 23.05 5.84 -9.97
CA PHE A 50 21.72 5.23 -10.00
C PHE A 50 21.26 4.65 -8.64
N PRO A 51 22.09 3.87 -7.90
CA PRO A 51 21.73 3.34 -6.59
C PRO A 51 21.57 4.44 -5.53
N SER A 52 22.44 5.45 -5.50
CA SER A 52 22.35 6.55 -4.53
C SER A 52 21.09 7.39 -4.76
N MET A 53 20.77 7.69 -6.01
CA MET A 53 19.53 8.37 -6.39
C MET A 53 18.30 7.51 -6.08
N SER A 54 18.36 6.20 -6.35
CA SER A 54 17.28 5.26 -6.03
C SER A 54 17.04 5.11 -4.53
N ASN A 55 18.07 5.21 -3.69
CA ASN A 55 17.94 5.13 -2.23
C ASN A 55 17.36 6.42 -1.63
N SER A 56 17.81 7.58 -2.12
CA SER A 56 17.26 8.88 -1.70
C SER A 56 15.77 8.99 -2.06
N GLU A 57 15.41 8.61 -3.29
CA GLU A 57 14.01 8.58 -3.71
C GLU A 57 13.17 7.54 -2.94
N ALA A 58 13.76 6.42 -2.54
CA ALA A 58 13.07 5.41 -1.73
C ALA A 58 12.74 5.91 -0.33
N ASN A 59 13.69 6.58 0.33
CA ASN A 59 13.47 7.15 1.66
C ASN A 59 12.42 8.25 1.62
N ALA A 60 12.52 9.18 0.66
CA ALA A 60 11.54 10.25 0.51
C ALA A 60 10.14 9.69 0.23
N TRP A 61 10.02 8.73 -0.69
CA TRP A 61 8.74 8.08 -0.95
C TRP A 61 8.19 7.35 0.30
N TYR A 62 9.06 6.66 1.06
CA TYR A 62 8.66 5.97 2.28
C TYR A 62 8.08 6.95 3.31
N SER A 63 8.84 7.99 3.67
CA SER A 63 8.47 8.91 4.76
C SER A 63 7.37 9.89 4.37
N GLU A 64 7.35 10.37 3.13
CA GLU A 64 6.45 11.44 2.71
C GLU A 64 5.15 10.93 2.07
N SER A 65 5.15 9.71 1.54
CA SER A 65 4.00 9.15 0.82
C SER A 65 3.49 7.85 1.42
N PHE A 66 4.33 6.80 1.48
CA PHE A 66 3.91 5.47 1.86
C PHE A 66 3.45 5.38 3.32
N PHE A 67 4.32 5.75 4.27
CA PHE A 67 4.05 5.58 5.69
C PHE A 67 2.82 6.39 6.16
N PRO A 68 2.67 7.68 5.78
CA PRO A 68 1.47 8.44 6.11
C PRO A 68 0.20 7.79 5.54
N ALA A 69 0.18 7.43 4.25
CA ALA A 69 -1.01 6.83 3.64
C ALA A 69 -1.35 5.44 4.22
N TYR A 70 -0.33 4.65 4.56
CA TYR A 70 -0.50 3.37 5.23
C TYR A 70 -1.07 3.56 6.63
N SER A 71 -0.49 4.43 7.45
CA SER A 71 -0.95 4.76 8.81
C SER A 71 -2.39 5.31 8.83
N ASP A 72 -2.71 6.23 7.91
CA ASP A 72 -4.07 6.75 7.72
C ASP A 72 -5.06 5.64 7.39
N SER A 73 -4.65 4.69 6.55
CA SER A 73 -5.48 3.56 6.20
C SER A 73 -5.73 2.64 7.40
N VAL A 74 -4.70 2.37 8.22
CA VAL A 74 -4.83 1.57 9.45
C VAL A 74 -5.76 2.25 10.45
N SER A 75 -5.63 3.57 10.62
CA SER A 75 -6.49 4.36 11.48
C SER A 75 -7.95 4.35 11.01
N ALA A 76 -8.18 4.49 9.70
CA ALA A 76 -9.52 4.38 9.11
C ALA A 76 -10.15 2.99 9.32
N MET A 77 -9.35 1.91 9.20
CA MET A 77 -9.80 0.55 9.49
C MET A 77 -10.21 0.37 10.95
N LYS A 78 -9.42 0.90 11.89
CA LYS A 78 -9.72 0.84 13.32
C LYS A 78 -11.06 1.53 13.63
N ASN A 79 -11.20 2.78 13.20
CA ASN A 79 -12.43 3.55 13.41
C ASN A 79 -13.65 2.88 12.76
N SER A 80 -13.46 2.23 11.61
CA SER A 80 -14.54 1.50 10.97
C SER A 80 -14.98 0.26 11.75
N ARG A 81 -14.06 -0.46 12.41
CA ARG A 81 -14.41 -1.62 13.23
C ARG A 81 -15.29 -1.20 14.41
N ASP A 82 -14.96 -0.08 15.06
CA ASP A 82 -15.73 0.46 16.17
C ASP A 82 -17.16 0.84 15.73
N SER A 83 -17.30 1.47 14.56
CA SER A 83 -18.60 1.79 13.96
C SER A 83 -19.42 0.53 13.62
N VAL A 84 -18.79 -0.50 13.06
CA VAL A 84 -19.45 -1.77 12.74
C VAL A 84 -19.92 -2.47 14.02
N ALA A 85 -19.07 -2.55 15.04
CA ALA A 85 -19.44 -3.15 16.33
C ALA A 85 -20.63 -2.43 16.97
N SER A 86 -20.63 -1.10 16.93
CA SER A 86 -21.74 -0.27 17.42
C SER A 86 -23.05 -0.54 16.67
N TYR A 87 -22.97 -0.65 15.34
CA TYR A 87 -24.13 -0.95 14.49
C TYR A 87 -24.69 -2.36 14.74
N VAL A 88 -23.82 -3.37 14.80
CA VAL A 88 -24.23 -4.77 15.07
C VAL A 88 -24.91 -4.88 16.42
N THR A 89 -24.33 -4.25 17.45
CA THR A 89 -24.91 -4.22 18.81
C THR A 89 -26.29 -3.57 18.81
N TYR A 90 -26.47 -2.45 18.10
CA TYR A 90 -27.79 -1.82 17.93
C TYR A 90 -28.79 -2.72 17.20
N THR A 91 -28.40 -3.38 16.11
CA THR A 91 -29.31 -4.26 15.37
C THR A 91 -29.72 -5.48 16.19
N GLY A 92 -28.78 -6.07 16.96
CA GLY A 92 -29.08 -7.16 17.88
C GLY A 92 -30.04 -6.75 19.00
N TRP A 93 -29.87 -5.54 19.56
CA TRP A 93 -30.82 -4.97 20.51
C TRP A 93 -32.22 -4.82 19.90
N ALA A 94 -32.31 -4.17 18.73
CA ALA A 94 -33.58 -3.91 18.05
C ALA A 94 -34.35 -5.20 17.69
N ASP A 95 -33.64 -6.24 17.24
CA ASP A 95 -34.24 -7.53 16.87
C ASP A 95 -34.64 -8.36 18.12
N SER A 96 -33.92 -8.23 19.23
CA SER A 96 -34.18 -9.01 20.45
C SER A 96 -35.39 -8.53 21.26
N GLY A 97 -35.81 -7.28 21.09
CA GLY A 97 -36.89 -6.65 21.87
C GLY A 97 -36.62 -6.56 23.38
N LYS A 98 -35.42 -6.91 23.86
CA LYS A 98 -35.02 -6.92 25.27
C LYS A 98 -34.27 -5.64 25.60
N SER A 99 -34.99 -4.58 25.94
CA SER A 99 -34.37 -3.30 26.33
C SER A 99 -33.65 -3.33 27.68
N GLU A 100 -33.77 -4.41 28.44
CA GLU A 100 -33.26 -4.54 29.80
C GLU A 100 -31.96 -5.36 29.92
N ASP A 101 -31.39 -5.85 28.81
CA ASP A 101 -30.08 -6.52 28.87
C ASP A 101 -28.98 -5.48 29.15
N PRO A 102 -28.16 -5.63 30.20
CA PRO A 102 -27.04 -4.72 30.48
C PRO A 102 -26.00 -4.66 29.34
N LEU A 103 -25.98 -5.62 28.41
CA LEU A 103 -25.20 -5.52 27.16
C LEU A 103 -25.68 -4.38 26.24
N PHE A 104 -26.94 -3.95 26.36
CA PHE A 104 -27.58 -2.95 25.50
C PHE A 104 -28.00 -1.67 26.25
N SER A 105 -27.70 -1.57 27.55
CA SER A 105 -28.15 -0.46 28.40
C SER A 105 -27.61 0.93 28.00
N SER A 106 -26.62 0.99 27.11
CA SER A 106 -26.04 2.23 26.57
C SER A 106 -26.71 2.72 25.27
N ILE A 107 -27.69 1.98 24.74
CA ILE A 107 -28.31 2.23 23.43
C ILE A 107 -29.70 2.86 23.62
N SER A 108 -29.82 4.19 23.42
CA SER A 108 -31.14 4.85 23.33
C SER A 108 -31.73 4.74 21.92
N SER A 109 -33.06 4.65 21.80
CA SER A 109 -33.77 4.50 20.52
C SER A 109 -33.56 5.68 19.55
N GLU A 110 -33.21 6.87 20.04
CA GLU A 110 -32.90 8.07 19.25
C GLU A 110 -31.50 8.03 18.60
N ASN A 111 -30.61 7.12 19.01
CA ASN A 111 -29.23 7.04 18.52
C ASN A 111 -29.07 6.29 17.18
N SER A 112 -30.10 5.62 16.67
CA SER A 112 -30.01 4.77 15.46
C SER A 112 -29.56 5.52 14.21
N VAL A 113 -30.09 6.73 14.01
CA VAL A 113 -29.74 7.62 12.89
C VAL A 113 -28.27 8.02 12.96
N THR A 114 -27.77 8.29 14.17
CA THR A 114 -26.36 8.64 14.42
C THR A 114 -25.43 7.46 14.17
N ILE A 115 -25.82 6.25 14.58
CA ILE A 115 -25.02 5.03 14.38
C ILE A 115 -24.92 4.68 12.87
N GLU A 116 -26.04 4.76 12.13
CA GLU A 116 -26.02 4.54 10.67
C GLU A 116 -25.22 5.63 9.94
N ALA A 117 -25.34 6.89 10.36
CA ALA A 117 -24.55 8.00 9.82
C ALA A 117 -23.04 7.80 10.06
N ASN A 118 -22.65 7.37 11.27
CA ASN A 118 -21.27 7.03 11.61
C ASN A 118 -20.74 5.90 10.73
N LEU A 119 -21.54 4.85 10.52
CA LEU A 119 -21.18 3.73 9.66
C LEU A 119 -20.99 4.16 8.18
N LYS A 120 -21.86 5.04 7.66
CA LYS A 120 -21.72 5.65 6.32
C LYS A 120 -20.47 6.52 6.23
N SER A 121 -20.17 7.31 7.26
CA SER A 121 -18.97 8.12 7.36
C SER A 121 -17.70 7.27 7.34
N SER A 122 -17.64 6.20 8.15
CA SER A 122 -16.54 5.23 8.15
C SER A 122 -16.33 4.61 6.77
N MET A 123 -17.40 4.23 6.06
CA MET A 123 -17.29 3.72 4.69
C MET A 123 -16.69 4.77 3.72
N ALA A 124 -17.03 6.05 3.88
CA ALA A 124 -16.45 7.13 3.07
C ALA A 124 -14.95 7.28 3.36
N SER A 125 -14.54 7.28 4.63
CA SER A 125 -13.14 7.32 5.04
C SER A 125 -12.34 6.14 4.47
N LEU A 126 -12.86 4.90 4.55
CA LEU A 126 -12.20 3.73 3.96
C LEU A 126 -12.00 3.88 2.44
N LYS A 127 -13.01 4.38 1.72
CA LYS A 127 -12.91 4.64 0.27
C LYS A 127 -11.86 5.70 -0.04
N GLN A 128 -11.78 6.75 0.77
CA GLN A 128 -10.78 7.81 0.63
C GLN A 128 -9.37 7.26 0.86
N SER A 129 -9.14 6.53 1.95
CA SER A 129 -7.84 5.90 2.23
C SER A 129 -7.43 4.92 1.12
N LYS A 130 -8.39 4.13 0.61
CA LYS A 130 -8.15 3.25 -0.55
C LYS A 130 -7.71 4.04 -1.79
N LYS A 131 -8.36 5.17 -2.09
CA LYS A 131 -7.99 6.03 -3.21
C LYS A 131 -6.59 6.62 -3.01
N HIS A 132 -6.27 7.06 -1.80
CA HIS A 132 -4.95 7.61 -1.47
C HIS A 132 -3.85 6.57 -1.70
N LEU A 133 -4.01 5.34 -1.15
CA LEU A 133 -3.07 4.23 -1.36
C LEU A 133 -2.85 3.87 -2.84
N LYS A 134 -3.90 3.97 -3.68
CA LYS A 134 -3.76 3.73 -5.12
C LYS A 134 -2.94 4.79 -5.85
N ASN A 135 -2.93 6.02 -5.34
CA ASN A 135 -2.25 7.16 -5.96
C ASN A 135 -0.76 7.23 -5.61
N ILE A 136 -0.34 6.63 -4.49
CA ILE A 136 1.03 6.70 -3.99
C ILE A 136 1.90 5.50 -4.38
N LYS A 137 1.50 4.71 -5.38
CA LYS A 137 2.27 3.53 -5.81
C LYS A 137 3.70 3.93 -6.18
N ALA A 138 4.66 3.18 -5.64
CA ALA A 138 6.06 3.39 -5.94
C ALA A 138 6.37 3.17 -7.43
N PRO A 139 7.33 3.92 -8.00
CA PRO A 139 7.76 3.73 -9.39
C PRO A 139 8.37 2.33 -9.60
N TRP A 140 7.83 1.57 -10.54
CA TRP A 140 8.24 0.18 -10.82
C TRP A 140 9.66 0.04 -11.39
N TYR A 141 10.25 1.12 -11.88
CA TYR A 141 11.54 1.14 -12.58
C TYR A 141 12.74 1.42 -11.66
N LEU A 142 12.51 1.65 -10.37
CA LEU A 142 13.57 1.86 -9.39
C LEU A 142 13.87 0.54 -8.67
N SER A 143 15.15 0.20 -8.55
CA SER A 143 15.61 -1.12 -8.10
C SER A 143 15.66 -1.29 -6.58
N ASN A 144 15.29 -0.27 -5.80
CA ASN A 144 15.32 -0.38 -4.34
C ASN A 144 14.21 -1.33 -3.83
N PRO A 145 14.54 -2.35 -3.01
CA PRO A 145 13.58 -3.32 -2.46
C PRO A 145 12.39 -2.71 -1.70
N TYR A 146 12.56 -1.52 -1.10
CA TYR A 146 11.50 -0.81 -0.41
C TYR A 146 10.33 -0.48 -1.35
N PHE A 147 10.59 -0.24 -2.64
CA PHE A 147 9.53 0.04 -3.60
C PHE A 147 8.70 -1.20 -3.92
N SER A 148 9.33 -2.35 -4.12
CA SER A 148 8.60 -3.61 -4.36
C SER A 148 7.84 -4.07 -3.12
N GLY A 149 8.50 -4.02 -1.95
CA GLY A 149 7.88 -4.37 -0.67
C GLY A 149 6.71 -3.46 -0.30
N GLY A 150 6.89 -2.15 -0.40
CA GLY A 150 5.84 -1.19 -0.11
C GLY A 150 4.66 -1.27 -1.09
N ASN A 151 4.90 -1.52 -2.38
CA ASN A 151 3.82 -1.80 -3.34
C ASN A 151 3.08 -3.10 -3.02
N ALA A 152 3.76 -4.14 -2.53
CA ALA A 152 3.13 -5.38 -2.09
C ALA A 152 2.26 -5.14 -0.85
N ILE A 153 2.75 -4.38 0.14
CA ILE A 153 1.98 -3.98 1.33
C ILE A 153 0.75 -3.15 0.92
N ILE A 154 0.90 -2.13 0.07
CA ILE A 154 -0.22 -1.33 -0.46
C ILE A 154 -1.29 -2.23 -1.08
N LYS A 155 -0.88 -3.22 -1.89
CA LYS A 155 -1.81 -4.13 -2.56
C LYS A 155 -2.61 -4.96 -1.55
N GLN A 156 -1.96 -5.49 -0.52
CA GLN A 156 -2.64 -6.26 0.53
C GLN A 156 -3.54 -5.36 1.38
N GLN A 157 -3.07 -4.16 1.74
CA GLN A 157 -3.85 -3.18 2.50
C GLN A 157 -5.13 -2.76 1.75
N ILE A 158 -5.03 -2.55 0.43
CA ILE A 158 -6.19 -2.27 -0.42
C ILE A 158 -7.20 -3.43 -0.39
N ARG A 159 -6.75 -4.69 -0.33
CA ARG A 159 -7.65 -5.86 -0.23
C ARG A 159 -8.41 -5.85 1.09
N ILE A 160 -7.75 -5.57 2.22
CA ILE A 160 -8.44 -5.43 3.51
C ILE A 160 -9.50 -4.33 3.45
N LEU A 161 -9.16 -3.16 2.90
CA LEU A 161 -10.11 -2.06 2.74
C LEU A 161 -11.32 -2.46 1.86
N ASP A 162 -11.09 -3.24 0.80
CA ASP A 162 -12.16 -3.74 -0.06
C ASP A 162 -13.12 -4.68 0.65
N ILE A 163 -12.59 -5.60 1.47
CA ILE A 163 -13.39 -6.50 2.30
C ILE A 163 -14.23 -5.69 3.29
N GLN A 164 -13.62 -4.75 4.02
CA GLN A 164 -14.36 -3.91 4.99
C GLN A 164 -15.42 -3.02 4.35
N ILE A 165 -15.13 -2.41 3.19
CA ILE A 165 -16.13 -1.62 2.45
C ILE A 165 -17.30 -2.52 2.00
N LYS A 166 -17.02 -3.74 1.53
CA LYS A 166 -18.05 -4.72 1.18
C LYS A 166 -18.88 -5.11 2.41
N ASP A 167 -18.23 -5.24 3.57
CA ASP A 167 -18.86 -5.61 4.82
C ASP A 167 -19.83 -4.56 5.36
N ILE A 168 -19.38 -3.31 5.43
CA ILE A 168 -20.24 -2.18 5.80
C ILE A 168 -21.43 -2.05 4.84
N LYS A 169 -21.20 -2.24 3.53
CA LYS A 169 -22.29 -2.24 2.54
C LYS A 169 -23.31 -3.34 2.79
N SER A 170 -22.91 -4.52 3.26
CA SER A 170 -23.87 -5.57 3.62
C SER A 170 -24.64 -5.24 4.89
N TYR A 171 -24.01 -4.65 5.91
CA TYR A 171 -24.72 -4.22 7.12
C TYR A 171 -25.77 -3.15 6.83
N LEU A 172 -25.47 -2.22 5.91
CA LEU A 172 -26.44 -1.21 5.47
C LEU A 172 -27.60 -1.78 4.61
N LYS A 173 -27.53 -3.04 4.16
CA LYS A 173 -28.63 -3.70 3.45
C LYS A 173 -29.47 -4.52 4.44
N LYS A 174 -30.77 -4.24 4.53
CA LYS A 174 -31.71 -5.02 5.36
C LYS A 174 -31.84 -6.48 4.85
N GLY A 175 -31.89 -7.44 5.77
CA GLY A 175 -32.34 -8.83 5.49
C GLY A 175 -31.28 -9.84 5.06
N ASN A 176 -30.01 -9.68 5.42
CA ASN A 176 -28.93 -10.58 5.01
C ASN A 176 -28.29 -11.30 6.22
N ASN A 177 -27.81 -12.54 6.05
CA ASN A 177 -27.11 -13.33 7.09
C ASN A 177 -25.74 -12.70 7.42
N ASN A 178 -25.77 -11.54 8.07
CA ASN A 178 -24.61 -10.68 8.26
C ASN A 178 -23.60 -11.25 9.28
N LEU A 179 -24.05 -12.07 10.24
CA LEU A 179 -23.20 -12.68 11.27
C LEU A 179 -22.22 -13.72 10.70
N GLU A 180 -22.73 -14.70 9.96
CA GLU A 180 -21.90 -15.77 9.37
C GLU A 180 -20.87 -15.22 8.37
N ASN A 181 -21.32 -14.31 7.49
CA ASN A 181 -20.47 -13.59 6.55
C ASN A 181 -19.38 -12.74 7.22
N SER A 182 -19.61 -12.26 8.45
CA SER A 182 -18.65 -11.43 9.17
C SER A 182 -17.49 -12.26 9.72
N TYR A 183 -17.76 -13.47 10.23
CA TYR A 183 -16.72 -14.40 10.69
C TYR A 183 -15.78 -14.82 9.56
N GLU A 184 -16.33 -15.20 8.40
CA GLU A 184 -15.51 -15.57 7.23
C GLU A 184 -14.60 -14.43 6.77
N ARG A 185 -15.13 -13.20 6.70
CA ARG A 185 -14.37 -12.00 6.33
C ARG A 185 -13.31 -11.63 7.37
N GLY A 186 -13.58 -11.89 8.64
CA GLY A 186 -12.60 -11.73 9.72
C GLY A 186 -11.37 -12.61 9.52
N GLY A 187 -11.57 -13.88 9.20
CA GLY A 187 -10.49 -14.82 8.88
C GLY A 187 -9.68 -14.40 7.65
N GLU A 188 -10.36 -13.96 6.57
CA GLU A 188 -9.68 -13.46 5.36
C GLU A 188 -8.80 -12.23 5.67
N ILE A 189 -9.30 -11.28 6.48
CA ILE A 189 -8.54 -10.10 6.89
C ILE A 189 -7.31 -10.49 7.72
N GLU A 190 -7.45 -11.47 8.63
CA GLU A 190 -6.33 -11.92 9.47
C GLU A 190 -5.22 -12.58 8.63
N GLU A 191 -5.58 -13.39 7.63
CA GLU A 191 -4.62 -14.00 6.71
C GLU A 191 -3.89 -12.93 5.89
N ILE A 192 -4.60 -11.93 5.39
CA ILE A 192 -3.98 -10.80 4.67
C ILE A 192 -3.07 -9.99 5.60
N GLN A 193 -3.45 -9.78 6.87
CA GLN A 193 -2.62 -9.07 7.84
C GLN A 193 -1.32 -9.83 8.14
N LYS A 194 -1.37 -11.15 8.31
CA LYS A 194 -0.15 -11.98 8.45
C LYS A 194 0.79 -11.83 7.27
N ASN A 195 0.24 -11.74 6.06
CA ASN A 195 1.04 -11.47 4.85
C ASN A 195 1.66 -10.06 4.87
N ILE A 196 0.94 -9.05 5.35
CA ILE A 196 1.49 -7.69 5.52
C ILE A 196 2.63 -7.69 6.54
N ASP A 197 2.44 -8.34 7.70
CA ASP A 197 3.44 -8.40 8.77
C ASP A 197 4.70 -9.13 8.29
N SER A 198 4.55 -10.22 7.53
CA SER A 198 5.66 -10.91 6.88
C SER A 198 6.43 -10.02 5.90
N LEU A 199 5.73 -9.21 5.11
CA LEU A 199 6.36 -8.26 4.18
C LEU A 199 7.07 -7.13 4.91
N ILE A 200 6.51 -6.63 6.02
CA ILE A 200 7.16 -5.62 6.85
C ILE A 200 8.49 -6.15 7.39
N LEU A 201 8.51 -7.41 7.86
CA LEU A 201 9.71 -8.09 8.34
C LEU A 201 10.72 -8.34 7.21
N GLU A 202 10.29 -8.89 6.07
CA GLU A 202 11.15 -9.21 4.92
C GLU A 202 11.88 -7.96 4.38
N TYR A 203 11.18 -6.83 4.31
CA TYR A 203 11.70 -5.58 3.76
C TYR A 203 12.23 -4.61 4.82
N ASN A 204 12.28 -5.01 6.10
CA ASN A 204 12.74 -4.18 7.23
C ASN A 204 12.03 -2.82 7.32
N PHE A 205 10.70 -2.79 7.17
CA PHE A 205 9.88 -1.59 7.41
C PHE A 205 9.70 -1.29 8.92
N HIS A 206 10.77 -1.42 9.71
CA HIS A 206 10.81 -1.11 11.13
C HIS A 206 11.61 0.18 11.32
N SER A 207 10.91 1.32 11.35
CA SER A 207 11.45 2.63 11.72
C SER A 207 10.61 3.20 12.85
#